data_AF-A0A151H993-F1
#
_entry.id   AF-A0A151H993-F1
#
_cell.length_a   1.000
_cell.length_b   1.000
_cell.length_c   1.000
_cell.angle_alpha   90.00
_cell.angle_beta   90.00
_cell.angle_gamma   90.00
#
_symmetry.space_group_name_H-M   'P 1'
#
loop_
_entity.id
_entity.type
_entity.pdbx_description
1 polymer ?
#
loop_
_entity_poly.entity_id
_entity_poly.type
_entity_poly.pdbx_seq_one_letter_code
_entity_poly.pdbx_strand_id
1 'polypeptide(L)'
;IDGVIEQDEEGRFKRPKWPKRLAMTPKQNFDPQAFYVVVYEGSKSWQHFILFCIIAAVLCVCMFPAWPLKLKVAVWYLSVVLLTLILVLVFVRLVLFVFFWFFGYQFWLLPNLFNEDAGIIDSFLPWIEWHRSQDDWAMFAARIFCAILTA
;
A
#
# COMPACT_ATOMS: atom_id res chain seq x y z
N ILE A 1 23.44 41.88 -5.41
CA ILE A 1 23.01 40.95 -4.32
C ILE A 1 21.49 41.04 -4.28
N ASP A 2 20.86 40.87 -5.45
CA ASP A 2 19.59 41.57 -5.75
C ASP A 2 18.36 40.70 -5.47
N GLY A 3 18.49 39.74 -4.56
CA GLY A 3 17.39 38.83 -4.19
C GLY A 3 17.44 38.35 -2.75
N VAL A 4 18.30 38.95 -1.91
CA VAL A 4 18.49 38.53 -0.50
C VAL A 4 17.66 39.37 0.46
N ILE A 5 17.10 40.50 0.01
CA ILE A 5 16.46 41.49 0.87
C ILE A 5 15.12 41.91 0.25
N GLU A 6 14.03 41.74 0.98
CA GLU A 6 12.70 42.21 0.60
C GLU A 6 12.47 43.62 1.18
N GLN A 7 11.89 44.52 0.40
CA GLN A 7 11.54 45.88 0.84
C GLN A 7 10.09 45.86 1.35
N ASP A 8 9.90 46.22 2.62
CA ASP A 8 8.57 46.37 3.26
C ASP A 8 7.82 47.57 2.62
N GLU A 9 6.50 47.64 2.76
CA GLU A 9 5.69 48.76 2.20
C GLU A 9 6.13 50.15 2.73
N GLU A 10 6.78 50.16 3.89
CA GLU A 10 7.38 51.33 4.55
C GLU A 10 8.79 51.67 4.02
N GLY A 11 9.25 51.00 2.97
CA GLY A 11 10.56 51.21 2.37
C GLY A 11 11.73 50.63 3.17
N ARG A 12 11.47 49.86 4.24
CA ARG A 12 12.50 49.25 5.09
C ARG A 12 12.99 47.93 4.50
N PHE A 13 14.30 47.75 4.46
CA PHE A 13 14.94 46.51 4.01
C PHE A 13 14.87 45.45 5.12
N LYS A 14 14.19 44.33 4.88
CA LYS A 14 14.14 43.17 5.79
C LYS A 14 14.68 41.92 5.11
N ARG A 15 15.37 41.09 5.91
CA ARG A 15 15.79 39.77 5.47
C ARG A 15 14.56 38.84 5.45
N PRO A 16 14.23 38.20 4.31
CA PRO A 16 13.10 37.28 4.25
C PRO A 16 13.36 36.06 5.12
N LYS A 17 12.30 35.48 5.70
CA LYS A 17 12.43 34.24 6.49
C LYS A 17 12.81 33.04 5.63
N TRP A 18 12.36 33.03 4.37
CA TRP A 18 12.59 31.95 3.40
C TRP A 18 12.85 32.53 2.00
N PRO A 19 13.74 31.92 1.20
CA PRO A 19 13.98 32.36 -0.17
C PRO A 19 12.83 31.90 -1.08
N LYS A 20 12.39 32.77 -1.99
CA LYS A 20 11.39 32.40 -3.02
C LYS A 20 11.92 31.41 -4.05
N ARG A 21 13.22 31.48 -4.38
CA ARG A 21 13.89 30.59 -5.33
C ARG A 21 15.39 30.54 -5.04
N LEU A 22 15.97 29.34 -5.09
CA LEU A 22 17.41 29.12 -5.05
C LEU A 22 17.92 28.80 -6.45
N ALA A 23 19.07 29.36 -6.82
CA ALA A 23 19.75 29.06 -8.08
C ALA A 23 21.13 28.49 -7.77
N MET A 24 21.58 27.53 -8.57
CA MET A 24 22.96 27.04 -8.48
C MET A 24 23.93 28.15 -8.88
N THR A 25 24.80 28.53 -7.96
CA THR A 25 25.85 29.51 -8.21
C THR A 25 27.15 28.78 -8.60
N PRO A 26 27.77 29.10 -9.74
CA PRO A 26 28.99 28.43 -10.19
C PRO A 26 30.22 28.75 -9.31
N LYS A 27 30.21 29.90 -8.61
CA LYS A 27 31.22 30.26 -7.60
C LYS A 27 30.69 29.94 -6.20
N GLN A 28 31.22 28.89 -5.56
CA GLN A 28 30.87 28.46 -4.21
C GLN A 28 31.58 29.32 -3.14
N ASN A 29 31.14 30.56 -2.99
CA ASN A 29 31.52 31.39 -1.84
C ASN A 29 30.52 31.19 -0.70
N PHE A 30 31.01 30.88 0.49
CA PHE A 30 30.16 30.69 1.67
C PHE A 30 29.98 32.02 2.41
N ASP A 31 28.75 32.51 2.44
CA ASP A 31 28.31 33.73 3.12
C ASP A 31 27.31 33.33 4.21
N PRO A 32 27.53 33.69 5.49
CA PRO A 32 26.58 33.47 6.59
C PRO A 32 25.18 34.04 6.32
N GLN A 33 25.04 35.01 5.41
CA GLN A 33 23.78 35.66 5.06
C GLN A 33 23.04 35.01 3.88
N ALA A 34 23.61 33.98 3.24
CA ALA A 34 22.96 33.27 2.13
C ALA A 34 22.13 32.08 2.59
N PHE A 35 21.20 31.64 1.73
CA PHE A 35 20.42 30.43 1.92
C PHE A 35 21.07 29.25 1.18
N TYR A 36 21.11 28.09 1.82
CA TYR A 36 21.74 26.88 1.30
C TYR A 36 20.75 25.71 1.29
N VAL A 37 20.89 24.84 0.29
CA VAL A 37 20.21 23.55 0.22
C VAL A 37 21.25 22.46 0.08
N VAL A 38 21.11 21.40 0.88
CA VAL A 38 21.97 20.22 0.76
C VAL A 38 21.32 19.28 -0.25
N VAL A 39 21.97 19.11 -1.40
CA VAL A 39 21.56 18.10 -2.38
C VAL A 39 22.30 16.82 -2.05
N TYR A 40 21.62 15.90 -1.36
CA TYR A 40 22.16 14.57 -1.09
C TYR A 40 21.85 13.66 -2.28
N GLU A 41 22.84 13.41 -3.11
CA GLU A 41 22.78 12.32 -4.09
C GLU A 41 23.15 11.03 -3.37
N GLY A 42 22.19 10.13 -3.21
CA GLY A 42 22.44 8.82 -2.61
C GLY A 42 23.47 7.99 -3.39
N SER A 43 23.74 6.76 -2.94
CA SER A 43 24.69 5.88 -3.62
C SER A 43 24.23 5.56 -5.05
N LYS A 44 24.87 6.19 -6.05
CA LYS A 44 24.60 5.96 -7.48
C LYS A 44 24.77 4.50 -7.88
N SER A 45 25.77 3.83 -7.31
CA SER A 45 26.01 2.40 -7.56
C SER A 45 24.82 1.53 -7.13
N TRP A 46 24.21 1.85 -5.99
CA TRP A 46 23.02 1.14 -5.51
C TRP A 46 21.82 1.35 -6.43
N GLN A 47 21.62 2.59 -6.89
CA GLN A 47 20.56 2.91 -7.84
C GLN A 47 20.74 2.16 -9.17
N HIS A 48 21.96 2.12 -9.73
CA HIS A 48 22.25 1.37 -10.94
C HIS A 48 22.05 -0.14 -10.76
N PHE A 49 22.44 -0.69 -9.61
CA PHE A 49 22.23 -2.10 -9.30
C PHE A 49 20.74 -2.47 -9.25
N ILE A 50 19.92 -1.67 -8.55
CA ILE A 50 18.46 -1.88 -8.50
C ILE A 50 17.87 -1.78 -9.92
N LEU A 51 18.28 -0.77 -10.70
CA LEU A 51 17.80 -0.59 -12.07
C LEU A 51 18.12 -1.83 -12.93
N PHE A 52 19.35 -2.34 -12.85
CA PHE A 52 19.75 -3.56 -13.54
C PHE A 52 18.90 -4.76 -13.10
N CYS A 53 18.67 -4.93 -11.79
CA CYS A 53 17.84 -6.03 -11.26
C CYS A 53 16.40 -5.95 -11.78
N ILE A 54 15.80 -4.76 -11.83
CA ILE A 54 14.44 -4.56 -12.36
C ILE A 54 14.39 -4.93 -13.84
N ILE A 55 15.34 -4.43 -14.64
CA ILE A 55 15.41 -4.75 -16.07
C ILE A 55 15.58 -6.25 -16.29
N ALA A 56 16.48 -6.90 -15.54
CA ALA A 56 16.71 -8.34 -15.63
C ALA A 56 15.46 -9.14 -15.24
N ALA A 57 14.74 -8.73 -14.19
CA ALA A 57 13.49 -9.37 -13.76
C ALA A 57 12.40 -9.27 -14.84
N VAL A 58 12.21 -8.08 -15.42
CA VAL A 58 11.24 -7.87 -16.51
C VAL A 58 11.60 -8.72 -17.73
N LEU A 59 12.88 -8.74 -18.15
CA LEU A 59 13.33 -9.59 -19.26
C LEU A 59 13.08 -11.08 -18.99
N CYS A 60 13.37 -11.55 -17.77
CA CYS A 60 13.09 -12.93 -17.40
C CYS A 60 11.60 -13.26 -17.55
N VAL A 61 10.71 -12.38 -17.08
CA VAL A 61 9.25 -12.57 -17.20
C VAL A 61 8.79 -12.53 -18.65
N CYS A 62 9.25 -11.56 -19.45
CA CYS A 62 8.90 -11.47 -20.88
C CYS A 62 9.42 -12.67 -21.69
N MET A 63 10.54 -13.27 -21.26
CA MET A 63 11.11 -14.48 -21.85
C MET A 63 10.47 -15.78 -21.35
N PHE A 64 9.32 -15.73 -20.66
CA PHE A 64 8.52 -16.91 -20.32
C PHE A 64 8.42 -17.97 -21.45
N PRO A 65 8.23 -17.63 -22.74
CA PRO A 65 8.23 -18.63 -23.82
C PRO A 65 9.55 -19.41 -23.96
N ALA A 66 10.70 -18.80 -23.66
CA ALA A 66 12.02 -19.44 -23.72
C ALA A 66 12.35 -20.30 -22.49
N TRP A 67 11.53 -20.27 -21.44
CA TRP A 67 11.80 -21.02 -20.21
C TRP A 67 11.74 -22.54 -20.43
N PRO A 68 12.55 -23.32 -19.68
CA PRO A 68 12.45 -24.76 -19.66
C PRO A 68 11.06 -25.21 -19.19
N LEU A 69 10.56 -26.31 -19.76
CA LEU A 69 9.21 -26.81 -19.50
C LEU A 69 8.92 -27.01 -17.99
N LYS A 70 9.92 -27.43 -17.21
CA LYS A 70 9.80 -27.63 -15.76
C LYS A 70 9.39 -26.36 -15.01
N LEU A 71 9.96 -25.19 -15.37
CA LEU A 71 9.62 -23.92 -14.73
C LEU A 71 8.22 -23.45 -15.10
N LYS A 72 7.82 -23.62 -16.36
CA LYS A 72 6.45 -23.30 -16.80
C LYS A 72 5.40 -24.09 -16.01
N VAL A 73 5.65 -25.37 -15.83
CA VAL A 73 4.79 -26.25 -15.03
C VAL A 73 4.77 -25.83 -13.55
N ALA A 74 5.92 -25.45 -12.98
CA ALA A 74 5.97 -24.96 -11.60
C ALA A 74 5.11 -23.68 -11.40
N VAL A 75 5.21 -22.70 -12.31
CA VAL A 75 4.37 -21.48 -12.27
C VAL A 75 2.89 -21.82 -12.42
N TRP A 76 2.55 -22.78 -13.28
CA TRP A 76 1.17 -23.24 -13.45
C TRP A 76 0.61 -23.83 -12.15
N TYR A 77 1.34 -24.76 -11.51
CA TYR A 77 0.92 -25.33 -10.22
C TYR A 77 0.82 -24.26 -9.13
N LEU A 78 1.79 -23.35 -9.04
CA LEU A 78 1.76 -22.24 -8.08
C LEU A 78 0.50 -21.40 -8.27
N SER A 79 0.16 -21.04 -9.51
CA SER A 79 -1.02 -20.25 -9.84
C SER A 79 -2.32 -20.97 -9.47
N VAL A 80 -2.47 -22.25 -9.87
CA VAL A 80 -3.66 -23.04 -9.57
C VAL A 80 -3.83 -23.25 -8.07
N VAL A 81 -2.76 -23.59 -7.35
CA VAL A 81 -2.78 -23.79 -5.90
C VAL A 81 -3.14 -22.49 -5.18
N LEU A 82 -2.50 -21.38 -5.53
CA LEU A 82 -2.77 -20.08 -4.91
C LEU A 82 -4.20 -19.61 -5.17
N LEU A 83 -4.69 -19.75 -6.40
CA LEU A 83 -6.06 -19.38 -6.75
C LEU A 83 -7.08 -20.24 -6.01
N THR A 84 -6.85 -21.56 -5.96
CA THR A 84 -7.73 -22.49 -5.23
C THR A 84 -7.73 -22.19 -3.74
N LEU A 85 -6.57 -21.91 -3.15
CA LEU A 85 -6.43 -21.55 -1.74
C LEU A 85 -7.23 -20.29 -1.41
N ILE A 86 -7.07 -19.21 -2.19
CA ILE A 86 -7.81 -17.96 -1.97
C ILE A 86 -9.32 -18.21 -2.10
N LEU A 87 -9.75 -18.98 -3.11
CA LEU A 87 -11.17 -19.28 -3.32
C LEU A 87 -11.77 -20.06 -2.15
N VAL A 88 -11.07 -21.10 -1.67
CA VAL A 88 -11.50 -21.86 -0.49
C VAL A 88 -11.54 -20.97 0.75
N LEU A 89 -10.53 -20.12 0.95
CA LEU A 89 -10.46 -19.21 2.08
C LEU A 89 -11.62 -18.20 2.09
N VAL A 90 -11.96 -17.62 0.93
CA VAL A 90 -13.10 -16.71 0.77
C VAL A 90 -14.42 -17.45 1.00
N PHE A 91 -14.54 -18.69 0.50
CA PHE A 91 -15.72 -19.51 0.74
C PHE A 91 -15.90 -19.85 2.23
N VAL A 92 -14.83 -20.29 2.90
CA VAL A 92 -14.83 -20.56 4.35
C VAL A 92 -15.16 -19.30 5.14
N ARG A 93 -14.59 -18.14 4.76
CA ARG A 93 -14.93 -16.84 5.36
C ARG A 93 -16.42 -16.54 5.27
N LEU A 94 -17.04 -16.77 4.10
CA LEU A 94 -18.47 -16.55 3.90
C LEU A 94 -19.33 -17.52 4.74
N VAL A 95 -19.00 -18.81 4.74
CA VAL A 95 -19.74 -19.83 5.51
C VAL A 95 -19.68 -19.53 7.00
N LEU A 96 -18.50 -19.21 7.54
CA LEU A 96 -18.34 -18.86 8.95
C LEU A 96 -19.12 -17.58 9.29
N PHE A 97 -19.06 -16.56 8.45
CA PHE A 97 -19.80 -15.31 8.66
C PHE A 97 -21.32 -15.57 8.73
N VAL A 98 -21.89 -16.30 7.76
CA VAL A 98 -23.32 -16.63 7.74
C VAL A 98 -23.71 -17.50 8.94
N PHE A 99 -22.88 -18.48 9.30
CA PHE A 99 -23.12 -19.34 10.45
C PHE A 99 -23.18 -18.52 11.76
N PHE A 100 -22.17 -17.70 12.05
CA PHE A 100 -22.14 -16.87 13.26
C PHE A 100 -23.19 -15.75 13.24
N TRP A 101 -23.58 -15.27 12.05
CA TRP A 101 -24.64 -14.28 11.90
C TRP A 101 -25.97 -14.78 12.45
N PHE A 102 -26.32 -16.06 12.27
CA PHE A 102 -27.54 -16.63 12.85
C PHE A 102 -27.55 -16.54 14.39
N PHE A 103 -26.38 -16.57 15.02
CA PHE A 103 -26.23 -16.41 16.47
C PHE A 103 -26.09 -14.95 16.94
N GLY A 104 -26.18 -13.97 16.04
CA GLY A 104 -26.02 -12.55 16.39
C GLY A 104 -24.57 -12.08 16.51
N TYR A 105 -23.63 -12.83 15.96
CA TYR A 105 -22.22 -12.46 15.93
C TYR A 105 -21.77 -12.17 14.50
N GLN A 106 -20.97 -11.10 14.34
CA GLN A 106 -20.27 -10.79 13.12
C GLN A 106 -18.86 -11.35 13.24
N PHE A 107 -18.64 -12.54 12.68
CA PHE A 107 -17.34 -13.21 12.71
C PHE A 107 -16.62 -13.04 11.37
N TRP A 108 -15.43 -12.47 11.40
CA TRP A 108 -14.57 -12.25 10.25
C TRP A 108 -13.29 -13.07 10.36
N LEU A 109 -13.09 -13.97 9.40
CA LEU A 109 -11.81 -14.65 9.18
C LEU A 109 -10.96 -13.78 8.23
N LEU A 110 -9.78 -13.38 8.68
CA LEU A 110 -8.86 -12.47 7.98
C LEU A 110 -9.57 -11.18 7.53
N PRO A 111 -9.94 -10.29 8.49
CA PRO A 111 -10.68 -9.07 8.21
C PRO A 111 -10.00 -8.20 7.14
N ASN A 112 -8.68 -8.07 7.19
CA ASN A 112 -7.87 -7.23 6.32
C ASN A 112 -7.59 -7.81 4.92
N LEU A 113 -8.07 -9.01 4.60
CA LEU A 113 -7.73 -9.68 3.33
C LEU A 113 -8.13 -8.87 2.08
N PHE A 114 -9.22 -8.11 2.16
CA PHE A 114 -9.73 -7.26 1.07
C PHE A 114 -9.54 -5.77 1.35
N ASN A 115 -8.69 -5.42 2.33
CA ASN A 115 -8.41 -4.03 2.64
C ASN A 115 -7.32 -3.51 1.68
N GLU A 116 -7.65 -2.50 0.89
CA GLU A 116 -6.76 -1.90 -0.11
C GLU A 116 -5.61 -1.10 0.54
N ASP A 117 -5.81 -0.63 1.77
CA ASP A 117 -4.81 0.14 2.53
C ASP A 117 -3.85 -0.77 3.32
N ALA A 118 -4.13 -2.08 3.40
CA ALA A 118 -3.31 -3.02 4.12
C ALA A 118 -2.14 -3.51 3.24
N GLY A 119 -0.92 -3.49 3.80
CA GLY A 119 0.22 -4.14 3.16
C GLY A 119 0.05 -5.66 3.11
N ILE A 120 0.83 -6.36 2.29
CA ILE A 120 0.69 -7.81 2.11
C ILE A 120 0.69 -8.57 3.44
N ILE A 121 1.58 -8.19 4.37
CA ILE A 121 1.69 -8.84 5.68
C ILE A 121 0.49 -8.50 6.57
N ASP A 122 0.07 -7.23 6.55
CA ASP A 122 -1.06 -6.73 7.33
C ASP A 122 -2.41 -7.25 6.81
N SER A 123 -2.51 -7.68 5.55
CA SER A 123 -3.71 -8.35 5.04
C SER A 123 -3.95 -9.71 5.72
N PHE A 124 -2.89 -10.37 6.20
CA PHE A 124 -2.97 -11.69 6.84
C PHE A 124 -3.09 -11.64 8.37
N LEU A 125 -3.10 -10.44 8.96
CA LEU A 125 -3.14 -10.23 10.40
C LEU A 125 -4.13 -9.10 10.74
N PRO A 126 -4.94 -9.22 11.80
CA PRO A 126 -5.18 -10.38 12.66
C PRO A 126 -5.95 -11.50 11.92
N TRP A 127 -5.94 -12.72 12.46
CA TRP A 127 -6.52 -13.89 11.77
C TRP A 127 -8.03 -14.00 11.95
N ILE A 128 -8.53 -13.52 13.09
CA ILE A 128 -9.92 -13.64 13.49
C ILE A 128 -10.33 -12.33 14.15
N GLU A 129 -11.50 -11.84 13.79
CA GLU A 129 -12.16 -10.73 14.47
C GLU A 129 -13.63 -11.12 14.69
N TRP A 130 -14.14 -10.90 15.91
CA TRP A 130 -15.55 -11.11 16.20
C TRP A 130 -16.13 -9.87 16.88
N HIS A 131 -17.34 -9.51 16.49
CA HIS A 131 -18.11 -8.47 17.14
C HIS A 131 -19.53 -8.96 17.39
N ARG A 132 -20.11 -8.56 18.52
CA ARG A 132 -21.53 -8.80 18.77
C ARG A 132 -22.34 -7.79 17.97
N SER A 133 -23.28 -8.27 17.16
CA SER A 133 -24.16 -7.41 16.39
C SER A 133 -25.13 -6.68 17.34
N GLN A 134 -25.26 -5.36 17.21
CA GLN A 134 -26.37 -4.64 17.84
C GLN A 134 -27.61 -4.93 17.03
N ASP A 135 -28.47 -5.79 17.57
CA ASP A 135 -29.59 -6.34 16.82
C ASP A 135 -30.84 -5.51 17.03
N ASP A 136 -31.24 -4.78 15.99
CA ASP A 136 -32.58 -4.21 15.88
C ASP A 136 -33.62 -5.32 15.62
N TRP A 137 -34.87 -5.06 16.01
CA TRP A 137 -36.00 -5.99 15.80
C TRP A 137 -36.14 -6.48 14.35
N ALA A 138 -35.84 -5.60 13.38
CA ALA A 138 -35.84 -5.95 11.96
C ALA A 138 -34.80 -7.01 11.58
N MET A 139 -33.62 -6.99 12.21
CA MET A 139 -32.56 -8.00 11.96
C MET A 139 -32.95 -9.36 12.52
N PHE A 140 -33.64 -9.40 13.67
CA PHE A 140 -34.21 -10.66 14.20
C PHE A 140 -35.25 -11.25 13.26
N ALA A 141 -36.19 -10.43 12.77
CA ALA A 141 -37.20 -10.87 11.81
C ALA A 141 -36.58 -11.39 10.51
N ALA A 142 -35.55 -10.70 9.99
CA ALA A 142 -34.82 -11.12 8.79
C ALA A 142 -34.09 -12.46 9.00
N ARG A 143 -33.47 -12.69 10.17
CA ARG A 143 -32.81 -13.97 10.49
C ARG A 143 -33.80 -15.13 10.54
N ILE A 144 -34.96 -14.93 11.18
CA ILE A 144 -36.01 -15.95 11.26
C ILE A 144 -36.58 -16.26 9.87
N PHE A 145 -36.85 -15.22 9.07
CA PHE A 145 -37.34 -15.39 7.70
C PHE A 145 -36.34 -16.17 6.83
N CYS A 146 -35.05 -15.81 6.86
CA CYS A 146 -34.01 -16.53 6.13
C CYS A 146 -33.85 -17.98 6.61
N ALA A 147 -33.93 -18.23 7.93
CA ALA A 147 -33.86 -19.58 8.50
C ALA A 147 -35.05 -20.45 8.05
N ILE A 148 -36.25 -19.89 7.97
CA ILE A 148 -37.44 -20.60 7.46
C ILE A 148 -37.32 -20.88 5.96
N LEU A 149 -36.77 -19.94 5.19
CA LEU A 149 -36.59 -20.11 3.73
C LEU A 149 -35.52 -21.14 3.37
N THR A 150 -34.55 -21.37 4.26
CA THR A 150 -33.45 -22.33 4.06
C THR A 150 -33.71 -23.71 4.69
N ALA A 151 -34.75 -23.84 5.52
CA ALA A 151 -35.20 -25.12 6.11
C ALA A 151 -36.17 -25.86 5.17
#